data_AF-A0A7W1CG68-F1
#
_entry.id   AF-A0A7W1CG68-F1
#
_cell.length_a   1.000
_cell.length_b   1.000
_cell.length_c   1.000
_cell.angle_alpha   90.00
_cell.angle_beta   90.00
_cell.angle_gamma   90.00
#
_symmetry.space_group_name_H-M   'P 1'
#
loop_
_entity.id
_entity.type
_entity.pdbx_description
1 polymer ?
#
loop_
_entity_poly.entity_id
_entity_poly.type
_entity_poly.pdbx_seq_one_letter_code
_entity_poly.pdbx_strand_id
1 'polypeptide(L)'
;MTTLLEDREGGIWAATVDSGLTRFGEKLIRSFTREKNGLSTDNIYPLYEDADGIVWMGAWREGLEKRGGLDKYENGVFTNFAAKNQITSYLVTSIFKDRDG
;
A
#
# COMPACT_ATOMS: atom_id res chain seq x y z
N MET A 1 -5.84 -8.73 9.94
CA MET A 1 -6.13 -7.30 10.15
C MET A 1 -6.67 -6.75 8.83
N THR A 2 -7.65 -5.85 8.88
CA THR A 2 -8.26 -5.27 7.68
C THR A 2 -8.22 -3.76 7.83
N THR A 3 -7.76 -3.06 6.79
CA THR A 3 -7.80 -1.59 6.75
C THR A 3 -8.62 -1.14 5.55
N LEU A 4 -9.37 -0.06 5.75
CA LEU A 4 -10.13 0.63 4.73
C LEU A 4 -9.62 2.07 4.65
N LEU A 5 -9.51 2.59 3.43
CA LEU A 5 -9.19 3.98 3.14
C LEU A 5 -10.14 4.46 2.04
N GLU A 6 -10.93 5.48 2.33
CA GLU A 6 -11.64 6.23 1.28
C GLU A 6 -10.64 7.22 0.66
N ASP A 7 -10.44 7.13 -0.65
CA ASP A 7 -9.58 8.03 -1.39
C ASP A 7 -10.32 9.29 -1.83
N ARG A 8 -9.57 10.32 -2.22
CA ARG A 8 -10.12 11.62 -2.65
C ARG A 8 -11.02 11.55 -3.90
N GLU A 9 -10.94 10.49 -4.68
CA GLU A 9 -11.84 10.26 -5.82
C GLU A 9 -13.16 9.58 -5.40
N GLY A 10 -13.35 9.31 -4.09
CA GLY A 10 -14.52 8.63 -3.54
C GLY A 10 -14.47 7.10 -3.70
N GLY A 11 -13.31 6.55 -4.06
CA GLY A 11 -13.08 5.11 -4.10
C GLY A 11 -12.68 4.57 -2.73
N ILE A 12 -13.02 3.32 -2.44
CA ILE A 12 -12.62 2.65 -1.20
C ILE A 12 -11.51 1.66 -1.50
N TRP A 13 -10.35 1.85 -0.90
CA TRP A 13 -9.31 0.85 -0.80
C TRP A 13 -9.57 -0.05 0.39
N ALA A 14 -9.52 -1.36 0.16
CA ALA A 14 -9.55 -2.38 1.18
C ALA A 14 -8.30 -3.23 1.08
N ALA A 15 -7.60 -3.36 2.21
CA ALA A 15 -6.46 -4.27 2.33
C ALA A 15 -6.79 -5.39 3.32
N THR A 16 -6.45 -6.61 2.93
CA THR A 16 -6.57 -7.78 3.79
C THR A 16 -5.22 -8.48 3.88
N VAL A 17 -4.95 -9.04 5.05
CA VAL A 17 -3.81 -9.94 5.26
C VAL A 17 -3.90 -11.08 4.23
N ASP A 18 -2.76 -11.39 3.59
CA ASP A 18 -2.58 -12.44 2.59
C ASP A 18 -3.45 -12.35 1.31
N SER A 19 -4.02 -11.19 0.96
CA SER A 19 -4.79 -11.07 -0.30
C SER A 19 -4.54 -9.79 -1.10
N GLY A 20 -3.57 -8.98 -0.69
CA GLY A 20 -3.20 -7.74 -1.37
C GLY A 20 -4.23 -6.64 -1.13
N LEU A 21 -4.60 -5.95 -2.22
CA LEU A 21 -5.48 -4.79 -2.19
C LEU A 21 -6.67 -4.95 -3.12
N THR A 22 -7.79 -4.34 -2.76
CA THR A 22 -8.91 -4.13 -3.66
C THR A 22 -9.37 -2.68 -3.59
N ARG A 23 -9.49 -2.01 -4.73
CA ARG A 23 -10.09 -0.69 -4.85
C ARG A 23 -11.50 -0.82 -5.42
N PHE A 24 -12.49 -0.38 -4.64
CA PHE A 24 -13.88 -0.24 -5.04
C PHE A 24 -14.11 1.20 -5.52
N GLY A 25 -14.10 1.42 -6.83
CA GLY A 25 -14.54 2.68 -7.43
C GLY A 25 -16.03 2.65 -7.78
N GLU A 26 -16.58 3.80 -8.16
CA GLU A 26 -18.00 3.94 -8.53
C GLU A 26 -18.44 2.95 -9.63
N LYS A 27 -17.56 2.70 -10.61
CA LYS A 27 -17.89 1.89 -11.80
C LYS A 27 -17.12 0.57 -11.90
N LEU A 28 -16.03 0.43 -11.14
CA LEU A 28 -15.11 -0.70 -11.30
C LEU A 28 -14.48 -1.08 -9.98
N ILE A 29 -14.41 -2.39 -9.75
CA ILE A 29 -13.64 -3.00 -8.68
C ILE A 29 -12.35 -3.54 -9.29
N ARG A 30 -11.20 -3.21 -8.69
CA ARG A 30 -9.90 -3.73 -9.12
C ARG A 30 -9.18 -4.36 -7.94
N SER A 31 -8.65 -5.56 -8.15
CA SER A 31 -7.79 -6.22 -7.17
C SER A 31 -6.34 -6.20 -7.62
N PHE A 32 -5.44 -6.01 -6.67
CA PHE A 32 -4.01 -5.90 -6.87
C PHE A 32 -3.29 -6.93 -6.00
N THR A 33 -2.43 -7.72 -6.60
CA THR A 33 -1.59 -8.70 -5.90
C THR A 33 -0.13 -8.50 -6.24
N ARG A 34 0.75 -9.05 -5.39
CA ARG A 34 2.20 -9.10 -5.62
C ARG A 34 2.53 -9.67 -6.99
N GLU A 35 1.97 -10.84 -7.30
CA GLU A 35 2.29 -11.58 -8.53
C GLU A 35 1.91 -10.80 -9.80
N LYS A 36 0.79 -10.08 -9.77
CA LYS A 36 0.20 -9.47 -10.97
C LYS A 36 0.48 -7.99 -11.13
N ASN A 37 0.72 -7.28 -10.02
CA ASN A 37 0.67 -5.82 -10.02
C ASN A 37 1.93 -5.16 -9.45
N GLY A 38 2.92 -5.95 -9.00
CA GLY A 38 4.18 -5.41 -8.51
C GLY A 38 4.11 -4.86 -7.09
N LEU A 39 3.07 -5.22 -6.32
CA LEU A 39 3.13 -5.09 -4.86
C LEU A 39 4.32 -5.88 -4.32
N SER A 40 4.94 -5.40 -3.26
CA SER A 40 6.09 -6.10 -2.66
C SER A 40 5.69 -7.33 -1.84
N THR A 41 4.46 -7.36 -1.35
CA THR A 41 3.80 -8.46 -0.61
C THR A 41 2.27 -8.36 -0.75
N ASP A 42 1.57 -9.45 -0.46
CA ASP A 42 0.10 -9.46 -0.36
C ASP A 42 -0.38 -9.09 1.06
N ASN A 43 0.55 -8.88 2.00
CA ASN A 43 0.25 -8.40 3.35
C ASN A 43 0.31 -6.89 3.46
N ILE A 44 -0.79 -6.23 3.14
CA ILE A 44 -0.85 -4.77 3.10
C ILE A 44 -1.54 -4.18 4.32
N TYR A 45 -0.79 -3.40 5.10
CA TYR A 45 -1.25 -2.58 6.22
C TYR A 45 -0.13 -1.66 6.70
N PRO A 46 -0.39 -0.39 7.07
CA PRO A 46 -1.62 0.39 6.89
C PRO A 46 -1.70 1.03 5.49
N LEU A 47 -2.80 1.72 5.21
CA LEU A 47 -2.99 2.58 4.03
C LEU A 47 -3.02 4.06 4.43
N TYR A 48 -2.49 4.93 3.57
CA TYR A 48 -2.54 6.38 3.72
C TYR A 48 -2.53 7.07 2.36
N GLU A 49 -3.38 8.06 2.14
CA GLU A 49 -3.32 8.93 0.95
C GLU A 49 -2.78 10.30 1.36
N ASP A 50 -1.78 10.79 0.62
CA ASP A 50 -1.19 12.11 0.88
C ASP A 50 -1.93 13.26 0.16
N ALA A 51 -1.34 14.45 0.19
CA ALA A 51 -1.95 15.64 -0.39
C ALA A 51 -2.01 15.64 -1.93
N ASP A 52 -1.11 14.88 -2.56
CA ASP A 52 -0.95 14.81 -4.01
C ASP A 52 -1.76 13.64 -4.62
N GLY A 53 -2.51 12.91 -3.78
CA GLY A 53 -3.31 11.76 -4.18
C GLY A 53 -2.50 10.47 -4.33
N ILE A 54 -1.27 10.45 -3.81
CA ILE A 54 -0.44 9.25 -3.79
C ILE A 54 -0.91 8.38 -2.62
N VAL A 55 -1.14 7.10 -2.91
CA VAL A 55 -1.50 6.12 -1.88
C VAL A 55 -0.27 5.36 -1.42
N TRP A 56 0.11 5.61 -0.18
CA TRP A 56 1.18 4.94 0.54
C TRP A 56 0.62 3.73 1.30
N MET A 57 1.39 2.66 1.31
CA MET A 57 0.96 1.42 1.95
C MET A 57 2.11 0.68 2.62
N GLY A 58 1.88 0.33 3.88
CA GLY A 58 2.77 -0.57 4.59
C GLY A 58 2.66 -1.97 4.01
N ALA A 59 3.81 -2.55 3.68
CA ALA A 59 3.92 -3.86 3.08
C ALA A 59 4.63 -4.78 4.08
N TRP A 60 3.88 -5.59 4.81
CA TRP A 60 4.43 -6.40 5.88
C TRP A 60 5.14 -7.63 5.33
N ARG A 61 6.26 -7.96 5.95
CA ARG A 61 7.09 -9.08 5.52
C ARG A 61 6.37 -10.42 5.76
N GLU A 62 6.30 -11.23 4.71
CA GLU A 62 5.93 -12.64 4.79
C GLU A 62 7.18 -13.52 4.88
N GLY A 63 7.21 -14.39 5.89
CA GLY A 63 8.25 -15.41 6.04
C GLY A 63 9.69 -14.86 6.16
N LEU A 64 10.65 -15.66 5.72
CA LEU A 64 12.08 -15.33 5.83
C LEU A 64 12.61 -14.47 4.68
N GLU A 65 11.80 -14.15 3.67
CA GLU A 65 12.23 -13.36 2.53
C GLU A 65 12.37 -11.88 2.88
N LYS A 66 13.38 -11.17 2.36
CA LYS A 66 13.58 -9.73 2.56
C LYS A 66 12.66 -8.91 1.65
N ARG A 67 11.34 -9.06 1.81
CA ARG A 67 10.30 -8.36 1.05
C ARG A 67 9.42 -7.54 1.99
N GLY A 68 8.74 -6.52 1.44
CA GLY A 68 7.90 -5.59 2.21
C GLY A 68 8.54 -4.20 2.39
N GLY A 69 8.17 -3.53 3.48
CA GLY A 69 8.50 -2.14 3.77
C GLY A 69 7.36 -1.19 3.43
N LEU A 70 7.60 -0.29 2.48
CA LEU A 70 6.66 0.76 2.09
C LEU A 70 6.49 0.73 0.57
N ASP A 71 5.28 0.47 0.10
CA ASP A 71 4.91 0.59 -1.30
C ASP A 71 4.19 1.93 -1.52
N LYS A 72 4.32 2.44 -2.74
CA LYS A 72 3.68 3.67 -3.22
C LYS A 72 2.86 3.34 -4.47
N TYR A 73 1.59 3.72 -4.49
CA TYR A 73 0.73 3.68 -5.66
C TYR A 73 0.50 5.09 -6.20
N GLU A 74 0.90 5.31 -7.44
CA GLU A 74 0.78 6.58 -8.14
C GLU A 74 0.51 6.31 -9.62
N ASN A 75 -0.53 6.94 -10.19
CA ASN A 75 -0.86 6.84 -11.61
C ASN A 75 -0.97 5.40 -12.16
N GLY A 76 -1.49 4.46 -11.35
CA GLY A 76 -1.65 3.06 -11.76
C GLY A 76 -0.44 2.17 -11.54
N VAL A 77 0.64 2.69 -10.94
CA VAL A 77 1.91 1.98 -10.80
C VAL A 77 2.29 1.83 -9.33
N PHE A 78 2.67 0.62 -8.95
CA PHE A 78 3.25 0.33 -7.64
C PHE A 78 4.78 0.43 -7.68
N THR A 79 5.35 1.10 -6.67
CA THR A 79 6.81 1.19 -6.47
C THR A 79 7.16 0.86 -5.03
N ASN A 80 8.07 -0.10 -4.80
CA ASN A 80 8.59 -0.38 -3.48
C ASN A 80 9.65 0.68 -3.09
N PHE A 81 9.28 1.53 -2.14
CA PHE A 81 10.09 2.64 -1.66
C PHE A 81 11.18 2.19 -0.68
N ALA A 82 10.92 1.13 0.10
CA ALA A 82 11.87 0.64 1.10
C ALA A 82 13.12 -0.02 0.49
N ALA A 83 12.98 -0.87 -0.53
CA ALA A 83 14.10 -1.46 -1.26
C ALA A 83 14.94 -0.40 -1.96
N LYS A 84 14.30 0.66 -2.48
CA LYS A 84 14.97 1.75 -3.18
C LYS A 84 15.80 2.62 -2.22
N ASN A 85 15.34 2.81 -0.99
CA ASN A 85 15.97 3.71 -0.01
C ASN A 85 16.73 3.00 1.12
N GLN A 86 16.96 1.67 1.00
CA GLN A 86 17.66 0.87 2.00
C GLN A 86 17.06 0.98 3.42
N ILE A 87 15.75 1.24 3.50
CA ILE A 87 15.04 1.31 4.78
C ILE A 87 14.89 -0.12 5.30
N THR A 88 15.56 -0.43 6.41
CA THR A 88 15.66 -1.79 6.96
C THR A 88 14.47 -2.19 7.84
N SER A 89 13.57 -1.26 8.16
CA SER A 89 12.34 -1.58 8.87
C SER A 89 11.26 -2.02 7.89
N TYR A 90 10.90 -3.31 7.95
CA TYR A 90 9.87 -3.92 7.11
C TYR A 90 8.48 -3.87 7.73
N LEU A 91 8.35 -3.21 8.88
CA LEU A 91 7.09 -3.01 9.58
C LEU A 91 6.77 -1.53 9.55
N VAL A 92 5.83 -1.17 8.69
CA VAL A 92 5.16 0.13 8.72
C VAL A 92 3.83 -0.14 9.43
N THR A 93 3.67 0.36 10.65
CA THR A 93 2.46 0.15 11.45
C THR A 93 1.54 1.36 11.44
N SER A 94 2.07 2.51 11.05
CA SER A 94 1.36 3.77 10.89
C SER A 94 2.06 4.61 9.83
N ILE A 95 1.29 5.42 9.13
CA ILE A 95 1.77 6.44 8.21
C ILE A 95 1.04 7.71 8.61
N PHE A 96 1.78 8.80 8.81
CA PHE A 96 1.22 10.10 9.11
C PHE A 96 2.03 11.17 8.39
N LYS A 97 1.35 12.24 7.99
CA LYS A 97 1.97 13.43 7.42
C LYS A 97 2.42 14.36 8.55
N ASP A 98 3.64 14.90 8.43
CA ASP A 98 4.13 15.91 9.36
C ASP A 98 3.57 17.30 9.04
N ARG A 99 4.01 18.33 9.76
CA ARG A 99 3.51 19.70 9.54
C ARG A 99 4.10 20.38 8.30
N ASP A 100 5.21 19.87 7.78
CA ASP A 100 6.02 20.52 6.75
C ASP A 100 5.78 19.94 5.36
N GLY A 101 5.20 18.74 5.25
CA GLY A 101 4.82 18.15 3.97
C GLY A 101 5.29 16.73 3.81
#